data_AF-D4TXX6-F1
#
_entry.id   AF-D4TXX6-F1
#
_cell.length_a   1.000
_cell.length_b   1.000
_cell.length_c   1.000
_cell.angle_alpha   90.00
_cell.angle_beta   90.00
_cell.angle_gamma   90.00
#
_symmetry.space_group_name_H-M   'P 1'
#
loop_
_entity.id
_entity.type
_entity.pdbx_description
1 polymer ?
#
loop_
_entity_poly.entity_id
_entity_poly.type
_entity_poly.pdbx_seq_one_letter_code
_entity_poly.pdbx_strand_id
1 'polypeptide(L)'
;MRVVGAPEQRDGGQCRALAEAASPSEQGGVQSSRVGGASRRQTEARRASEIESRLDRRERATHRGRAIVIFALGFVSALLIVAAVLGGLFYARSSSVSGLAGAVDSCHAGGVHARLASDGTSLTLEAFSDRGDSLTTPIFQCVLTKLDAPSSVRERMYATRAIDGTRSEEWGSYKATWAYETEQGLTVIVSSR
;
A
#
# COMPACT_ATOMS: atom_id res chain seq x y z
N MET A 1 -80.79 -1.60 -12.04
CA MET A 1 -80.67 -2.94 -12.65
C MET A 1 -79.49 -3.67 -12.02
N ARG A 2 -79.54 -5.01 -12.02
CA ARG A 2 -78.49 -6.07 -12.10
C ARG A 2 -77.00 -5.65 -11.89
N VAL A 3 -76.17 -6.28 -11.03
CA VAL A 3 -75.81 -7.74 -10.86
C VAL A 3 -74.98 -8.25 -12.06
N VAL A 4 -73.82 -8.93 -11.97
CA VAL A 4 -73.03 -9.65 -10.92
C VAL A 4 -71.87 -8.73 -10.40
N GLY A 5 -70.89 -8.97 -9.47
CA GLY A 5 -70.30 -10.09 -8.70
C GLY A 5 -68.92 -10.54 -9.25
N ALA A 6 -68.02 -11.30 -8.59
CA ALA A 6 -67.96 -11.87 -7.23
C ALA A 6 -66.50 -12.31 -6.88
N PRO A 7 -66.07 -12.42 -5.59
CA PRO A 7 -64.73 -12.90 -5.19
C PRO A 7 -64.69 -14.39 -4.79
N GLU A 8 -63.53 -15.04 -4.88
CA GLU A 8 -63.34 -16.45 -4.46
C GLU A 8 -62.82 -16.59 -3.01
N GLN A 9 -63.19 -17.72 -2.40
CA GLN A 9 -62.82 -18.21 -1.07
C GLN A 9 -61.30 -18.58 -0.96
N ARG A 10 -60.72 -18.91 0.20
CA ARG A 10 -61.31 -19.65 1.33
C ARG A 10 -60.60 -19.43 2.68
N ASP A 11 -61.37 -19.09 3.71
CA ASP A 11 -61.06 -19.35 5.11
C ASP A 11 -61.78 -20.64 5.59
N GLY A 12 -61.39 -21.21 6.73
CA GLY A 12 -61.92 -22.50 7.20
C GLY A 12 -61.37 -22.97 8.54
N GLY A 13 -61.62 -22.20 9.60
CA GLY A 13 -61.28 -22.56 10.98
C GLY A 13 -62.08 -23.74 11.59
N GLN A 14 -61.54 -24.24 12.70
CA GLN A 14 -61.98 -25.37 13.53
C GLN A 14 -63.48 -25.44 13.89
N CYS A 15 -64.00 -26.68 14.06
CA CYS A 15 -64.82 -27.02 15.24
C CYS A 15 -64.86 -28.54 15.53
N ARG A 16 -65.51 -28.93 16.65
CA ARG A 16 -65.47 -30.28 17.27
C ARG A 16 -66.72 -31.14 16.98
N ALA A 17 -66.55 -32.47 17.04
CA ALA A 17 -67.46 -33.55 17.57
C ALA A 17 -68.98 -33.54 17.21
N LEU A 18 -69.72 -34.65 17.10
CA LEU A 18 -69.77 -35.90 17.89
C LEU A 18 -70.34 -37.08 17.06
N ALA A 19 -69.96 -38.32 17.43
CA ALA A 19 -70.63 -39.63 17.19
C ALA A 19 -69.61 -40.74 17.59
N GLU A 20 -69.95 -41.94 18.06
CA GLU A 20 -71.14 -42.51 18.71
C GLU A 20 -70.62 -43.66 19.61
N ALA A 21 -71.34 -44.11 20.65
CA ALA A 21 -70.81 -45.05 21.64
C ALA A 21 -70.95 -46.54 21.26
N ALA A 22 -69.89 -47.34 21.48
CA ALA A 22 -69.97 -48.80 21.61
C ALA A 22 -68.79 -49.36 22.43
N SER A 23 -69.09 -50.22 23.41
CA SER A 23 -68.12 -51.11 24.08
C SER A 23 -68.34 -52.54 23.56
N PRO A 24 -67.31 -53.42 23.55
CA PRO A 24 -67.30 -54.44 24.60
C PRO A 24 -65.92 -54.98 25.06
N SER A 25 -65.89 -55.40 26.34
CA SER A 25 -65.21 -56.58 26.91
C SER A 25 -63.77 -57.02 26.53
N GLU A 26 -62.93 -57.11 27.58
CA GLU A 26 -62.20 -58.33 28.01
C GLU A 26 -60.83 -58.76 27.41
N GLN A 27 -60.08 -59.44 28.30
CA GLN A 27 -59.03 -60.45 28.07
C GLN A 27 -57.68 -60.06 27.42
N GLY A 28 -56.84 -59.50 28.29
CA GLY A 28 -55.40 -59.76 28.52
C GLY A 28 -54.56 -60.66 27.58
N GLY A 29 -53.33 -60.20 27.29
CA GLY A 29 -52.33 -60.98 26.55
C GLY A 29 -50.90 -60.45 26.64
N VAL A 30 -50.16 -60.89 27.66
CA VAL A 30 -48.69 -61.13 27.70
C VAL A 30 -47.71 -59.95 27.40
N GLN A 31 -46.69 -59.81 28.24
CA GLN A 31 -45.54 -58.93 27.99
C GLN A 31 -44.69 -59.39 26.79
N SER A 32 -44.19 -58.47 25.96
CA SER A 32 -42.89 -58.68 25.30
C SER A 32 -42.03 -57.40 25.37
N SER A 33 -40.95 -57.46 26.14
CA SER A 33 -40.04 -56.32 26.33
C SER A 33 -38.95 -56.31 25.26
N ARG A 34 -39.13 -55.49 24.21
CA ARG A 34 -38.07 -55.25 23.20
C ARG A 34 -37.97 -53.82 22.68
N VAL A 35 -38.68 -52.87 23.30
CA VAL A 35 -38.72 -51.46 22.88
C VAL A 35 -37.78 -50.62 23.76
N GLY A 36 -36.47 -50.71 23.49
CA GLY A 36 -35.45 -49.92 24.20
C GLY A 36 -34.33 -49.41 23.29
N GLY A 37 -33.73 -50.30 22.47
CA GLY A 37 -32.60 -49.95 21.61
C GLY A 37 -32.93 -48.94 20.50
N ALA A 38 -34.12 -49.03 19.89
CA ALA A 38 -34.49 -48.18 18.76
C ALA A 38 -34.72 -46.71 19.17
N SER A 39 -35.52 -46.47 20.22
CA SER A 39 -35.82 -45.13 20.73
C SER A 39 -34.57 -44.41 21.25
N ARG A 40 -33.65 -45.15 21.89
CA ARG A 40 -32.37 -44.60 22.36
C ARG A 40 -31.48 -44.15 21.19
N ARG A 41 -31.32 -44.98 20.16
CA ARG A 41 -30.57 -44.59 18.94
C ARG A 41 -31.23 -43.42 18.20
N GLN A 42 -32.55 -43.36 18.13
CA GLN A 42 -33.27 -42.23 17.50
C GLN A 42 -33.10 -40.92 18.28
N THR A 43 -33.12 -40.96 19.62
CA THR A 43 -32.90 -39.75 20.45
C THR A 43 -31.44 -39.30 20.46
N GLU A 44 -30.48 -40.22 20.40
CA GLU A 44 -29.05 -39.95 20.20
C GLU A 44 -28.80 -39.31 18.81
N ALA A 45 -29.36 -39.88 17.73
CA ALA A 45 -29.27 -39.31 16.38
C ALA A 45 -29.91 -37.91 16.27
N ARG A 46 -31.07 -37.69 16.90
CA ARG A 46 -31.73 -36.38 16.91
C ARG A 46 -30.88 -35.32 17.62
N ARG A 47 -30.24 -35.66 18.73
CA ARG A 47 -29.27 -34.79 19.43
C ARG A 47 -28.03 -34.51 18.58
N ALA A 48 -27.49 -35.50 17.87
CA ALA A 48 -26.36 -35.31 16.97
C ALA A 48 -26.70 -34.28 15.86
N SER A 49 -27.84 -34.45 15.18
CA SER A 49 -28.29 -33.51 14.14
C SER A 49 -28.53 -32.09 14.67
N GLU A 50 -28.97 -31.93 15.92
CA GLU A 50 -29.12 -30.60 16.51
C GLU A 50 -27.76 -29.95 16.78
N ILE A 51 -26.79 -30.68 17.34
CA ILE A 51 -25.43 -30.19 17.59
C ILE A 51 -24.77 -29.76 16.28
N GLU A 52 -24.87 -30.59 15.24
CA GLU A 52 -24.37 -30.33 13.89
C GLU A 52 -24.97 -29.03 13.30
N SER A 53 -26.29 -28.85 13.40
CA SER A 53 -26.97 -27.62 12.97
C SER A 53 -26.49 -26.34 13.69
N ARG A 54 -26.06 -26.45 14.95
CA ARG A 54 -25.53 -25.32 15.74
C ARG A 54 -24.07 -25.01 15.40
N LEU A 55 -23.29 -26.00 14.94
CA LEU A 55 -21.92 -25.83 14.46
C LEU A 55 -21.89 -25.12 13.10
N ASP A 56 -22.65 -25.63 12.13
CA ASP A 56 -22.82 -25.01 10.80
C ASP A 56 -23.34 -23.56 10.90
N ARG A 57 -24.31 -23.28 11.78
CA ARG A 57 -24.78 -21.91 12.06
C ARG A 57 -23.67 -21.00 12.64
N ARG A 58 -22.73 -21.51 13.43
CA ARG A 58 -21.55 -20.74 13.90
C ARG A 58 -20.56 -20.49 12.77
N GLU A 59 -20.31 -21.50 11.94
CA GLU A 59 -19.30 -21.46 10.88
C GLU A 59 -19.61 -20.37 9.85
N ARG A 60 -20.86 -20.34 9.36
CA ARG A 60 -21.37 -19.29 8.45
C ARG A 60 -21.27 -17.87 9.03
N ALA A 61 -21.43 -17.71 10.35
CA ALA A 61 -21.29 -16.43 11.02
C ALA A 61 -19.82 -15.96 11.06
N THR A 62 -18.87 -16.86 11.34
CA THR A 62 -17.44 -16.50 11.37
C THR A 62 -16.87 -16.14 10.00
N HIS A 63 -17.40 -16.72 8.91
CA HIS A 63 -16.83 -16.54 7.58
C HIS A 63 -17.01 -15.12 7.02
N ARG A 64 -18.12 -14.43 7.35
CA ARG A 64 -18.36 -13.03 6.95
C ARG A 64 -17.43 -12.05 7.68
N GLY A 65 -17.19 -12.25 8.97
CA GLY A 65 -16.25 -11.43 9.74
C GLY A 65 -14.80 -11.57 9.27
N ARG A 66 -14.37 -12.81 8.97
CA ARG A 66 -13.01 -13.10 8.46
C ARG A 66 -12.70 -12.36 7.16
N ALA A 67 -13.63 -12.29 6.21
CA ALA A 67 -13.42 -11.57 4.95
C ALA A 67 -13.16 -10.07 5.17
N ILE A 68 -13.90 -9.42 6.07
CA ILE A 68 -13.74 -8.00 6.40
C ILE A 68 -12.38 -7.76 7.09
N VAL A 69 -11.97 -8.64 8.02
CA VAL A 69 -10.66 -8.53 8.70
C VAL A 69 -9.49 -8.69 7.71
N ILE A 70 -9.57 -9.64 6.77
CA ILE A 70 -8.55 -9.82 5.73
C ILE A 70 -8.48 -8.60 4.80
N PHE A 71 -9.63 -8.06 4.39
CA PHE A 71 -9.67 -6.86 3.55
C PHE A 71 -9.12 -5.62 4.28
N ALA A 72 -9.45 -5.44 5.55
CA ALA A 72 -8.92 -4.36 6.38
C ALA A 72 -7.40 -4.48 6.57
N LEU A 73 -6.87 -5.68 6.82
CA LEU A 73 -5.43 -5.94 6.88
C LEU A 73 -4.73 -5.64 5.55
N GLY A 74 -5.30 -6.05 4.42
CA GLY A 74 -4.79 -5.73 3.09
C GLY A 74 -4.83 -4.25 2.74
N PHE A 75 -5.88 -3.54 3.15
CA PHE A 75 -5.99 -2.09 2.95
C PHE A 75 -4.99 -1.32 3.83
N VAL A 76 -4.83 -1.70 5.10
CA VAL A 76 -3.84 -1.10 5.99
C VAL A 76 -2.41 -1.39 5.52
N SER A 77 -2.10 -2.60 5.06
CA SER A 77 -0.77 -2.90 4.52
C SER A 77 -0.48 -2.13 3.22
N ALA A 78 -1.47 -1.98 2.33
CA ALA A 78 -1.35 -1.13 1.15
C ALA A 78 -1.09 0.34 1.51
N LEU A 79 -1.81 0.90 2.49
CA LEU A 79 -1.57 2.26 2.97
C LEU A 79 -0.17 2.43 3.58
N LEU A 80 0.31 1.45 4.35
CA LEU A 80 1.67 1.46 4.92
C LEU A 80 2.75 1.39 3.83
N ILE A 81 2.55 0.59 2.78
CA ILE A 81 3.47 0.53 1.62
C ILE A 81 3.49 1.88 0.88
N VAL A 82 2.33 2.47 0.61
CA VAL A 82 2.23 3.79 -0.04
C VAL A 82 2.89 4.88 0.81
N ALA A 83 2.66 4.88 2.13
CA ALA A 83 3.30 5.83 3.04
C ALA A 83 4.82 5.65 3.10
N ALA A 84 5.33 4.42 3.08
CA ALA A 84 6.76 4.14 3.05
C ALA A 84 7.42 4.59 1.73
N VAL A 85 6.76 4.37 0.59
CA VAL A 85 7.27 4.81 -0.73
C VAL A 85 7.28 6.34 -0.84
N LEU A 86 6.19 7.00 -0.45
CA LEU A 86 6.10 8.47 -0.47
C LEU A 86 7.08 9.11 0.54
N GLY A 87 7.17 8.57 1.75
CA GLY A 87 8.12 9.02 2.77
C GLY A 87 9.58 8.82 2.36
N GLY A 88 9.91 7.68 1.76
CA GLY A 88 11.25 7.41 1.23
C GLY A 88 11.66 8.35 0.09
N LEU A 89 10.75 8.60 -0.85
CA LEU A 89 10.98 9.55 -1.96
C LEU A 89 11.14 11.00 -1.44
N PHE A 90 10.27 11.42 -0.52
CA PHE A 90 10.36 12.74 0.10
C PHE A 90 11.65 12.91 0.89
N TYR A 91 12.02 11.93 1.71
CA TYR A 91 13.27 11.94 2.48
C TYR A 91 14.50 12.03 1.57
N ALA A 92 14.58 11.19 0.52
CA ALA A 92 15.68 11.23 -0.44
C ALA A 92 15.82 12.60 -1.13
N ARG A 93 14.69 13.21 -1.53
CA ARG A 93 14.66 14.56 -2.11
C ARG A 93 15.15 15.60 -1.11
N SER A 94 14.59 15.64 0.11
CA SER A 94 15.00 16.57 1.15
C SER A 94 16.48 16.44 1.51
N SER A 95 16.99 15.21 1.68
CA SER A 95 18.41 14.95 1.93
C SER A 95 19.31 15.47 0.81
N SER A 96 18.89 15.36 -0.46
CA SER A 96 19.67 15.90 -1.60
C SER A 96 19.71 17.43 -1.63
N VAL A 97 18.60 18.10 -1.34
CA VAL A 97 18.53 19.57 -1.24
C VAL A 97 19.39 20.08 -0.07
N SER A 98 19.31 19.42 1.10
CA SER A 98 20.19 19.74 2.23
C SER A 98 21.67 19.42 1.95
N GLY A 99 21.96 18.39 1.14
CA GLY A 99 23.31 18.04 0.71
C GLY A 99 23.94 19.09 -0.21
N LEU A 100 23.18 19.65 -1.16
CA LEU A 100 23.61 20.77 -2.01
C LEU A 100 23.99 21.99 -1.17
N ALA A 101 23.14 22.39 -0.23
CA ALA A 101 23.42 23.51 0.68
C ALA A 101 24.65 23.22 1.58
N GLY A 102 24.70 22.04 2.20
CA GLY A 102 25.81 21.65 3.09
C GLY A 102 27.15 21.49 2.38
N ALA A 103 27.16 21.12 1.09
CA ALA A 103 28.37 21.07 0.28
C ALA A 103 28.92 22.49 -0.01
N VAL A 104 28.04 23.44 -0.34
CA VAL A 104 28.44 24.85 -0.57
C VAL A 104 28.97 25.50 0.71
N ASP A 105 28.27 25.32 1.82
CA ASP A 105 28.64 25.87 3.13
C ASP A 105 29.96 25.29 3.66
N SER A 106 30.06 23.95 3.76
CA SER A 106 31.23 23.28 4.34
C SER A 106 32.49 23.29 3.47
N CYS A 107 32.38 23.67 2.20
CA CYS A 107 33.52 23.96 1.32
C CYS A 107 33.78 25.46 1.13
N HIS A 108 33.01 26.32 1.80
CA HIS A 108 33.03 27.78 1.66
C HIS A 108 32.99 28.27 0.20
N ALA A 109 32.22 27.57 -0.64
CA ALA A 109 32.17 27.82 -2.08
C ALA A 109 31.29 29.03 -2.45
N GLY A 110 30.32 29.37 -1.59
CA GLY A 110 29.26 30.34 -1.89
C GLY A 110 29.80 31.73 -2.27
N GLY A 111 29.41 32.23 -3.44
CA GLY A 111 29.89 33.51 -3.95
C GLY A 111 29.46 33.78 -5.39
N VAL A 112 30.34 34.43 -6.17
CA VAL A 112 30.08 34.71 -7.59
C VAL A 112 30.03 33.42 -8.41
N HIS A 113 30.99 32.51 -8.17
CA HIS A 113 31.26 31.31 -8.97
C HIS A 113 30.63 30.02 -8.44
N ALA A 114 29.99 30.05 -7.26
CA ALA A 114 29.11 28.97 -6.83
C ALA A 114 27.80 29.56 -6.30
N ARG A 115 26.70 29.24 -7.00
CA ARG A 115 25.37 29.81 -6.75
C ARG A 115 24.37 28.68 -6.56
N LEU A 116 23.94 28.51 -5.31
CA LEU A 116 22.76 27.71 -4.99
C LEU A 116 21.50 28.51 -5.39
N ALA A 117 20.55 27.84 -6.04
CA ALA A 117 19.26 28.43 -6.39
C ALA A 117 18.43 28.70 -5.13
N SER A 118 17.49 29.66 -5.21
CA SER A 118 16.68 30.12 -4.07
C SER A 118 15.76 29.05 -3.46
N ASP A 119 15.53 27.94 -4.17
CA ASP A 119 14.77 26.77 -3.72
C ASP A 119 15.65 25.62 -3.20
N GLY A 120 16.98 25.76 -3.28
CA GLY A 120 17.97 24.76 -2.92
C GLY A 120 18.05 23.54 -3.85
N THR A 121 17.25 23.46 -4.94
CA THR A 121 17.18 22.26 -5.78
C THR A 121 18.28 22.17 -6.82
N SER A 122 19.00 23.27 -7.07
CA SER A 122 20.10 23.32 -8.04
C SER A 122 21.25 24.22 -7.58
N LEU A 123 22.44 23.89 -8.05
CA LEU A 123 23.72 24.53 -7.73
C LEU A 123 24.53 24.70 -9.03
N THR A 124 24.79 25.94 -9.42
CA THR A 124 25.72 26.28 -10.49
C THR A 124 27.12 26.51 -9.92
N LEU A 125 28.14 25.96 -10.58
CA LEU A 125 29.56 26.02 -10.26
C LEU A 125 30.33 26.43 -11.53
N GLU A 126 31.13 27.49 -11.48
CA GLU A 126 31.98 27.98 -12.56
C GLU A 126 33.44 27.71 -12.18
N ALA A 127 34.11 26.73 -12.80
CA ALA A 127 35.46 26.30 -12.42
C ALA A 127 36.43 26.33 -13.62
N PHE A 128 37.75 26.39 -13.37
CA PHE A 128 38.78 26.23 -14.41
C PHE A 128 38.69 27.23 -15.58
N SER A 129 38.62 28.53 -15.29
CA SER A 129 38.73 29.60 -16.30
C SER A 129 40.17 30.13 -16.41
N ASP A 130 40.65 30.34 -17.65
CA ASP A 130 41.99 30.89 -17.92
C ASP A 130 42.17 32.35 -17.48
N ARG A 131 41.06 33.03 -17.12
CA ARG A 131 41.08 34.40 -16.56
C ARG A 131 41.40 34.46 -15.06
N GLY A 132 41.29 33.33 -14.35
CA GLY A 132 41.37 33.28 -12.88
C GLY A 132 40.06 33.59 -12.15
N ASP A 133 39.05 34.15 -12.86
CA ASP A 133 37.69 34.34 -12.37
C ASP A 133 36.91 33.00 -12.36
N SER A 134 37.25 32.10 -11.44
CA SER A 134 36.54 30.82 -11.26
C SER A 134 36.80 30.15 -9.90
N LEU A 135 36.00 29.14 -9.58
CA LEU A 135 36.20 28.26 -8.43
C LEU A 135 37.53 27.52 -8.55
N THR A 136 38.36 27.62 -7.51
CA THR A 136 39.65 26.95 -7.45
C THR A 136 39.47 25.42 -7.39
N THR A 137 40.41 24.68 -7.97
CA THR A 137 40.43 23.21 -7.96
C THR A 137 40.11 22.56 -6.61
N PRO A 138 40.69 22.97 -5.47
CA PRO A 138 40.35 22.37 -4.17
C PRO A 138 38.90 22.65 -3.74
N ILE A 139 38.32 23.82 -4.01
CA ILE A 139 36.92 24.11 -3.67
C ILE A 139 35.97 23.28 -4.53
N PHE A 140 36.21 23.22 -5.84
CA PHE A 140 35.43 22.39 -6.77
C PHE A 140 35.50 20.89 -6.40
N GLN A 141 36.70 20.38 -6.09
CA GLN A 141 36.87 19.01 -5.61
C GLN A 141 36.20 18.77 -4.26
N CYS A 142 36.23 19.73 -3.34
CA CYS A 142 35.53 19.64 -2.07
C CYS A 142 34.02 19.49 -2.30
N VAL A 143 33.39 20.37 -3.09
CA VAL A 143 31.94 20.34 -3.36
C VAL A 143 31.54 19.00 -4.00
N LEU A 144 32.23 18.55 -5.06
CA LEU A 144 31.91 17.28 -5.70
C LEU A 144 32.17 16.07 -4.78
N THR A 145 33.15 16.13 -3.88
CA THR A 145 33.38 15.06 -2.89
C THR A 145 32.33 15.07 -1.78
N LYS A 146 31.80 16.23 -1.38
CA LYS A 146 30.67 16.36 -0.44
C LYS A 146 29.33 15.89 -1.02
N LEU A 147 29.21 15.85 -2.35
CA LEU A 147 28.07 15.30 -3.08
C LEU A 147 28.29 13.83 -3.48
N ASP A 148 29.31 13.16 -2.94
CA ASP A 148 29.69 11.77 -3.23
C ASP A 148 29.86 11.46 -4.74
N ALA A 149 30.33 12.43 -5.52
CA ALA A 149 30.52 12.26 -6.96
C ALA A 149 31.62 11.22 -7.27
N PRO A 150 31.32 10.11 -7.98
CA PRO A 150 32.31 9.10 -8.35
C PRO A 150 33.53 9.69 -9.09
N SER A 151 34.68 9.02 -9.00
CA SER A 151 35.90 9.48 -9.67
C SER A 151 35.70 9.63 -11.19
N SER A 152 34.99 8.69 -11.81
CA SER A 152 34.61 8.72 -13.23
C SER A 152 33.82 9.98 -13.63
N VAL A 153 32.93 10.50 -12.77
CA VAL A 153 32.21 11.77 -13.01
C VAL A 153 33.21 12.92 -13.06
N ARG A 154 34.06 13.02 -12.03
CA ARG A 154 35.05 14.08 -11.88
C ARG A 154 36.08 14.03 -13.01
N GLU A 155 36.62 12.85 -13.33
CA GLU A 155 37.56 12.62 -14.44
C GLU A 155 36.95 13.03 -15.79
N ARG A 156 35.67 12.71 -16.05
CA ARG A 156 35.02 13.11 -17.30
C ARG A 156 34.67 14.61 -17.35
N MET A 157 34.42 15.25 -16.21
CA MET A 157 34.39 16.72 -16.13
C MET A 157 35.75 17.34 -16.49
N TYR A 158 36.85 16.85 -15.89
CA TYR A 158 38.21 17.31 -16.21
C TYR A 158 38.64 17.04 -17.67
N ALA A 159 38.13 15.98 -18.30
CA ALA A 159 38.43 15.63 -19.69
C ALA A 159 37.51 16.31 -20.73
N THR A 160 36.50 17.09 -20.32
CA THR A 160 35.56 17.75 -21.22
C THR A 160 36.16 19.03 -21.80
N ARG A 161 36.13 19.16 -23.13
CA ARG A 161 36.61 20.34 -23.87
C ARG A 161 35.44 21.03 -24.57
N ALA A 162 35.63 22.26 -25.04
CA ALA A 162 34.58 23.02 -25.72
C ALA A 162 33.94 22.30 -26.93
N ILE A 163 34.72 21.49 -27.66
CA ILE A 163 34.22 20.70 -28.79
C ILE A 163 33.37 19.48 -28.40
N ASP A 164 33.43 19.05 -27.14
CA ASP A 164 32.66 17.89 -26.64
C ASP A 164 31.23 18.26 -26.22
N GLY A 165 30.93 19.57 -26.19
CA GLY A 165 29.61 20.14 -25.93
C GLY A 165 29.10 19.93 -24.50
N THR A 166 27.79 20.10 -24.33
CA THR A 166 27.13 19.85 -23.05
C THR A 166 27.04 18.37 -22.74
N ARG A 167 27.62 17.97 -21.61
CA ARG A 167 27.58 16.61 -21.04
C ARG A 167 26.59 16.58 -19.87
N SER A 168 26.06 15.40 -19.54
CA SER A 168 25.23 15.20 -18.35
C SER A 168 25.37 13.79 -17.81
N GLU A 169 25.20 13.63 -16.50
CA GLU A 169 25.30 12.36 -15.78
C GLU A 169 24.48 12.40 -14.48
N GLU A 170 24.08 11.23 -13.98
CA GLU A 170 23.27 11.07 -12.77
C GLU A 170 23.99 10.12 -11.80
N TRP A 171 24.08 10.47 -10.52
CA TRP A 171 24.59 9.60 -9.45
C TRP A 171 23.80 9.81 -8.16
N GLY A 172 23.42 8.73 -7.48
CA GLY A 172 22.60 8.80 -6.27
C GLY A 172 21.29 9.57 -6.51
N SER A 173 21.11 10.66 -5.76
CA SER A 173 19.97 11.59 -5.86
C SER A 173 20.26 12.84 -6.71
N TYR A 174 21.42 12.93 -7.36
CA TYR A 174 21.90 14.10 -8.10
C TYR A 174 21.98 13.86 -9.61
N LYS A 175 21.80 14.95 -10.36
CA LYS A 175 22.09 15.06 -11.78
C LYS A 175 23.04 16.23 -12.01
N ALA A 176 24.18 16.00 -12.66
CA ALA A 176 24.99 17.10 -13.21
C ALA A 176 24.72 17.28 -14.70
N THR A 177 24.87 18.53 -15.15
CA THR A 177 24.99 18.94 -16.54
C THR A 177 26.16 19.90 -16.61
N TRP A 178 27.12 19.69 -17.51
CA TRP A 178 28.30 20.56 -17.61
C TRP A 178 28.69 20.83 -19.05
N ALA A 179 29.31 21.98 -19.28
CA ALA A 179 29.95 22.35 -20.53
C ALA A 179 31.26 23.08 -20.23
N TYR A 180 32.21 23.00 -21.15
CA TYR A 180 33.43 23.80 -21.11
C TYR A 180 33.36 24.88 -22.20
N GLU A 181 33.72 26.11 -21.89
CA GLU A 181 33.96 27.17 -22.87
C GLU A 181 35.33 27.80 -22.59
N THR A 182 36.09 28.15 -23.63
CA THR A 182 37.43 28.75 -23.46
C THR A 182 37.41 30.05 -22.66
N GLU A 183 36.31 30.80 -22.76
CA GLU A 183 36.14 32.10 -22.11
C GLU A 183 35.60 32.02 -20.67
N GLN A 184 34.78 31.01 -20.36
CA GLN A 184 34.10 30.87 -19.05
C GLN A 184 34.71 29.76 -18.18
N GLY A 185 35.47 28.83 -18.76
CA GLY A 185 35.91 27.59 -18.12
C GLY A 185 34.84 26.50 -18.16
N LEU A 186 34.91 25.59 -17.18
CA LEU A 186 33.94 24.52 -16.93
C LEU A 186 32.77 25.04 -16.09
N THR A 187 31.61 25.22 -16.72
CA THR A 187 30.35 25.50 -16.02
C THR A 187 29.62 24.18 -15.74
N VAL A 188 29.34 23.89 -14.47
CA VAL A 188 28.62 22.71 -13.99
C VAL A 188 27.35 23.14 -13.26
N ILE A 189 26.22 22.54 -13.62
CA ILE A 189 24.93 22.70 -12.94
C ILE A 189 24.57 21.34 -12.34
N VAL A 190 24.48 21.25 -11.01
CA VAL A 190 24.03 20.05 -10.29
C VAL A 190 22.62 20.27 -9.74
N SER A 191 21.72 19.30 -9.89
CA SER A 191 20.36 19.38 -9.36
C SER A 191 19.92 18.11 -8.61
N SER A 192 19.01 18.29 -7.66
CA SER A 192 18.30 17.21 -6.95
C SER A 192 17.24 16.55 -7.83
N ARG A 193 17.09 15.23 -7.74
CA ARG A 193 16.09 14.44 -8.46
C ARG A 193 14.68 14.50 -7.85
#